data_AF-A0A151SVD0-F1
#
_entry.id   AF-A0A151SVD0-F1
#
_cell.length_a   1.000
_cell.length_b   1.000
_cell.length_c   1.000
_cell.angle_alpha   90.00
_cell.angle_beta   90.00
_cell.angle_gamma   90.00
#
_symmetry.space_group_name_H-M   'P 1'
#
loop_
_entity.id
_entity.type
_entity.pdbx_description
1 polymer ?
#
loop_
_entity_poly.entity_id
_entity_poly.type
_entity_poly.pdbx_seq_one_letter_code
_entity_poly.pdbx_strand_id
1 'polypeptide(L)'
;GCIDSRHPITGFSIYLNNSLISWRSKKQPIVSHSSFEAKYRALALTTCEIQWLTYLLNDIGVPFTRPALLYYDNQFSFQIASNQVFHE
;
A
#
# COMPACT_ATOMS: atom_id res chain seq x y z
N GLY A 1 9.99 11.90 19.49
CA GLY A 1 10.20 11.50 18.10
C GLY A 1 11.47 10.68 18.01
N CYS A 2 11.39 9.44 17.56
CA CYS A 2 12.54 8.54 17.53
C CYS A 2 13.41 8.80 16.30
N ILE A 3 14.70 9.01 16.56
CA ILE A 3 15.75 9.45 15.63
C ILE A 3 16.18 8.35 14.63
N ASP A 4 15.55 7.17 14.64
CA ASP A 4 16.00 5.99 13.88
C ASP A 4 14.95 5.38 12.90
N SER A 5 14.14 6.22 12.24
CA SER A 5 13.10 5.75 11.29
C SER A 5 13.30 6.20 9.83
N ARG A 6 14.55 6.42 9.40
CA ARG A 6 14.81 6.83 7.99
C ARG A 6 14.32 5.78 6.96
N HIS A 7 14.21 4.52 7.34
CA HIS A 7 13.73 3.46 6.45
C HIS A 7 12.30 3.08 6.80
N PRO A 8 11.31 3.44 5.97
CA PRO A 8 9.92 3.08 6.23
C PRO A 8 9.74 1.57 6.23
N ILE A 9 8.87 1.09 7.11
CA ILE A 9 8.39 -0.30 7.06
C ILE A 9 7.23 -0.31 6.07
N THR A 10 7.39 -1.06 4.98
CA THR A 10 6.31 -1.28 4.03
C THR A 10 5.72 -2.65 4.27
N GLY A 11 4.40 -2.67 4.45
CA GLY A 11 3.65 -3.90 4.50
C GLY A 11 2.32 -3.81 3.78
N PHE A 12 1.80 -4.98 3.44
CA PHE A 12 0.46 -5.17 2.88
C PHE A 12 -0.11 -6.49 3.38
N SER A 13 -1.43 -6.60 3.28
CA SER A 13 -2.19 -7.82 3.50
C SER A 13 -3.27 -7.92 2.43
N ILE A 14 -3.25 -9.00 1.65
CA ILE A 14 -4.17 -9.25 0.54
C ILE A 14 -5.09 -10.38 0.95
N TYR A 15 -6.39 -10.11 0.87
CA TYR A 15 -7.44 -11.05 1.24
C TYR A 15 -8.22 -11.48 0.00
N LEU A 16 -8.57 -12.76 -0.04
CA LEU A 16 -9.58 -13.29 -0.94
C LEU A 16 -10.80 -13.66 -0.08
N ASN A 17 -11.91 -12.95 -0.28
CA ASN A 17 -13.05 -12.95 0.64
C ASN A 17 -12.60 -12.57 2.07
N ASN A 18 -12.53 -13.54 2.98
CA ASN A 18 -12.10 -13.36 4.38
C ASN A 18 -10.80 -14.11 4.72
N SER A 19 -10.14 -14.68 3.70
CA SER A 19 -8.91 -15.46 3.88
C SER A 19 -7.70 -14.62 3.49
N LEU A 20 -6.72 -14.51 4.39
CA LEU A 20 -5.43 -13.88 4.08
C LEU A 20 -4.65 -14.79 3.13
N ILE A 21 -4.38 -14.32 1.91
CA ILE A 21 -3.69 -15.12 0.87
C ILE A 21 -2.27 -14.66 0.60
N SER A 22 -1.94 -13.39 0.87
CA SER A 22 -0.56 -12.87 0.77
C SER A 22 -0.38 -11.73 1.76
N TRP A 23 0.81 -11.66 2.36
CA TRP A 23 1.18 -10.56 3.25
C TRP A 23 2.68 -10.32 3.17
N ARG A 24 3.06 -9.08 3.46
CA ARG A 24 4.46 -8.68 3.61
C ARG A 24 4.57 -7.65 4.72
N SER A 25 5.64 -7.73 5.50
CA SER A 25 6.09 -6.64 6.35
C SER A 25 7.61 -6.59 6.26
N LYS A 26 8.14 -5.55 5.63
CA LYS A 26 9.58 -5.43 5.37
C LYS A 26 10.03 -3.98 5.50
N LYS A 27 11.14 -3.78 6.22
CA LYS A 27 11.86 -2.50 6.23
C LYS A 27 12.39 -2.24 4.82
N GLN A 28 12.00 -1.12 4.22
CA GLN A 28 12.50 -0.76 2.89
C GLN A 28 14.01 -0.56 2.95
N PRO A 29 14.77 -1.03 1.94
CA PRO A 29 16.21 -0.76 1.86
C PRO A 29 16.50 0.70 1.51
N ILE A 30 15.50 1.45 1.03
CA ILE A 30 15.62 2.83 0.60
C ILE A 30 14.91 3.72 1.62
N VAL A 31 15.58 4.82 1.99
CA VAL A 31 15.00 5.90 2.78
C VAL A 31 13.93 6.62 1.96
N SER A 32 12.78 6.93 2.56
CA SER A 32 11.79 7.82 1.95
C SER A 32 11.96 9.24 2.50
N HIS A 33 11.88 10.22 1.63
CA HIS A 33 12.00 11.64 1.99
C HIS A 33 10.70 12.19 2.57
N SER A 34 9.57 11.50 2.34
CA SER A 34 8.27 11.84 2.94
C SER A 34 7.45 10.59 3.25
N SER A 35 6.46 10.74 4.13
CA SER A 35 5.46 9.69 4.35
C SER A 35 4.69 9.40 3.06
N PHE A 36 4.26 10.41 2.30
CA PHE A 36 3.55 10.22 1.03
C PHE A 36 4.33 9.34 0.04
N GLU A 37 5.62 9.58 -0.11
CA GLU A 37 6.49 8.76 -0.96
C GLU A 37 6.53 7.29 -0.47
N ALA A 38 6.71 7.08 0.83
CA ALA A 38 6.71 5.73 1.41
C ALA A 38 5.38 5.00 1.14
N LYS A 39 4.26 5.73 1.21
CA LYS A 39 2.90 5.24 0.94
C LYS A 39 2.71 4.89 -0.53
N TYR A 40 3.11 5.78 -1.43
CA TYR A 40 3.02 5.55 -2.87
C TYR A 40 3.85 4.32 -3.29
N ARG A 41 5.05 4.17 -2.74
CA ARG A 41 5.89 2.97 -2.96
C ARG A 41 5.23 1.70 -2.42
N ALA A 42 4.60 1.76 -1.24
CA ALA A 42 3.85 0.64 -0.68
C ALA A 42 2.65 0.25 -1.57
N LEU A 43 1.90 1.22 -2.08
CA LEU A 43 0.81 1.00 -3.01
C LEU A 43 1.28 0.35 -4.31
N ALA A 44 2.35 0.88 -4.92
CA ALA A 44 2.91 0.32 -6.15
C ALA A 44 3.34 -1.14 -5.99
N LEU A 45 3.99 -1.48 -4.87
CA LEU A 45 4.36 -2.86 -4.54
C LEU A 45 3.13 -3.76 -4.33
N THR A 46 2.11 -3.26 -3.65
CA THR A 46 0.87 -4.01 -3.40
C THR A 46 0.11 -4.27 -4.69
N THR A 47 0.01 -3.28 -5.59
CA THR A 47 -0.62 -3.44 -6.90
C THR A 47 0.10 -4.47 -7.76
N CYS A 48 1.44 -4.48 -7.74
CA CYS A 48 2.22 -5.50 -8.45
C CYS A 48 1.91 -6.91 -7.92
N GLU A 49 1.83 -7.08 -6.60
CA GLU A 49 1.48 -8.35 -5.97
C GLU A 49 0.04 -8.79 -6.32
N ILE A 50 -0.92 -7.86 -6.28
CA ILE A 50 -2.32 -8.11 -6.69
C ILE A 50 -2.38 -8.56 -8.15
N GLN A 51 -1.63 -7.90 -9.04
CA GLN A 51 -1.59 -8.27 -10.45
C GLN A 51 -1.06 -9.69 -10.64
N TRP A 52 0.04 -10.02 -9.96
CA TRP A 52 0.62 -11.35 -9.99
C TRP A 52 -0.35 -12.41 -9.46
N LEU A 53 -1.00 -12.15 -8.33
CA LEU A 53 -2.02 -13.04 -7.76
C LEU A 53 -3.22 -13.19 -8.69
N THR A 54 -3.64 -12.14 -9.38
CA THR A 54 -4.76 -12.19 -10.33
C THR A 54 -4.44 -13.14 -11.48
N TYR A 55 -3.22 -13.08 -12.02
CA TYR A 55 -2.77 -14.02 -13.05
C TYR A 55 -2.69 -15.45 -12.51
N LEU A 56 -2.08 -15.64 -11.34
CA LEU A 56 -1.97 -16.96 -10.72
C LEU A 56 -3.34 -17.60 -10.47
N LEU A 57 -4.29 -16.81 -9.96
CA LEU A 57 -5.66 -17.28 -9.70
C LEU A 57 -6.39 -17.64 -10.99
N ASN A 58 -6.18 -16.85 -12.05
CA ASN A 58 -6.75 -17.15 -13.37
C ASN A 58 -6.20 -18.49 -13.92
N ASP A 59 -4.89 -18.73 -13.78
CA ASP A 59 -4.24 -19.96 -14.25
C ASP A 59 -4.75 -21.22 -13.52
N ILE A 60 -5.16 -21.10 -12.24
CA ILE A 60 -5.75 -22.21 -11.48
C ILE A 60 -7.29 -22.28 -11.59
N GLY A 61 -7.90 -21.51 -12.49
CA GLY A 61 -9.33 -21.56 -12.78
C GLY A 61 -10.22 -20.75 -11.83
N VAL A 62 -9.66 -19.76 -11.12
CA VAL A 62 -10.39 -18.81 -10.27
C VAL A 62 -10.41 -17.43 -10.94
N PRO A 63 -11.35 -17.18 -11.87
CA PRO A 63 -11.40 -15.92 -12.60
C PRO A 63 -11.83 -14.76 -11.71
N PHE A 64 -11.13 -13.63 -11.83
CA PHE A 64 -11.48 -12.37 -11.18
C PHE A 64 -12.40 -11.54 -12.07
N THR A 65 -13.70 -11.51 -11.76
CA THR A 65 -14.70 -10.71 -12.49
C THR A 65 -14.82 -9.27 -11.99
N ARG A 66 -14.22 -8.96 -10.84
CA ARG A 66 -14.27 -7.65 -10.18
C ARG A 66 -12.87 -7.12 -9.93
N PRO A 67 -12.65 -5.80 -10.02
CA PRO A 67 -11.36 -5.21 -9.66
C PRO A 67 -11.07 -5.45 -8.17
N ALA A 68 -9.78 -5.67 -7.85
CA ALA A 68 -9.33 -5.77 -6.46
C ALA A 68 -9.47 -4.43 -5.74
N LEU A 69 -9.98 -4.46 -4.50
CA LEU A 69 -10.09 -3.28 -3.65
C LEU A 69 -8.80 -3.08 -2.86
N LEU A 70 -8.15 -1.93 -3.06
CA LEU A 70 -6.92 -1.57 -2.37
C LEU A 70 -7.23 -0.52 -1.29
N TYR A 71 -7.10 -0.92 -0.03
CA TYR A 71 -7.24 -0.03 1.12
C TYR A 71 -5.87 0.46 1.58
N TYR A 72 -5.80 1.72 2.01
CA TYR A 72 -4.58 2.32 2.50
C TYR A 72 -4.87 3.28 3.65
N ASP A 73 -4.02 3.26 4.69
CA ASP A 73 -4.22 4.08 5.89
C ASP A 73 -3.95 5.56 5.60
N ASN A 74 -5.04 6.30 5.44
CA ASN A 74 -5.04 7.68 5.05
C ASN A 74 -5.18 8.64 6.25
N GLN A 75 -4.89 8.23 7.49
CA GLN A 75 -5.06 9.09 8.68
C GLN A 75 -4.47 10.51 8.57
N PHE A 76 -3.49 10.75 7.66
CA PHE A 76 -2.91 12.06 7.37
C PHE A 76 -3.48 12.83 6.16
N SER A 77 -4.29 12.24 5.29
CA SER A 77 -4.87 12.98 4.15
C SER A 77 -5.99 13.92 4.55
N PHE A 78 -6.53 13.81 5.76
CA PHE A 78 -7.49 14.77 6.30
C PHE A 78 -6.82 16.12 6.62
N GLN A 79 -5.57 16.12 7.11
CA GLN A 79 -4.85 17.34 7.49
C GLN A 79 -4.19 18.08 6.31
N ILE A 80 -3.93 17.38 5.19
CA ILE A 80 -3.39 18.03 3.98
C ILE A 80 -4.52 18.63 3.14
N ALA A 81 -5.69 17.99 3.10
CA ALA A 81 -6.87 18.54 2.44
C ALA A 81 -7.47 19.76 3.18
N SER A 82 -7.15 19.94 4.47
CA SER A 82 -7.58 21.12 5.24
C SER A 82 -6.66 22.34 5.07
N ASN A 83 -5.53 22.23 4.36
CA ASN A 83 -4.61 23.34 4.07
C ASN A 83 -4.75 23.84 2.63
N GLN A 84 -5.98 23.87 2.12
CA GLN A 84 -6.34 24.82 1.07
C GLN A 84 -6.65 26.15 1.77
N VAL A 85 -5.91 27.19 1.39
CA VAL A 85 -5.97 28.58 1.90
C VAL A 85 -5.10 28.86 3.12
N PHE A 86 -3.86 29.29 2.88
CA PHE A 86 -3.46 30.66 3.20
C PHE A 86 -2.32 31.08 2.27
N HIS A 87 -2.65 31.96 1.33
CA HIS A 87 -1.70 32.87 0.71
C HIS A 87 -1.41 33.98 1.73
N GLU A 88 -0.13 34.22 2.02
CA GLU A 88 0.47 35.57 2.10
C GLU A 88 1.87 35.49 1.49
#